data_AF-A0A6B3M1F9-F1
#
_entry.id   AF-A0A6B3M1F9-F1
#
_cell.length_a   1.000
_cell.length_b   1.000
_cell.length_c   1.000
_cell.angle_alpha   90.00
_cell.angle_beta   90.00
_cell.angle_gamma   90.00
#
_symmetry.space_group_name_H-M   'P 1'
#
loop_
_entity.id
_entity.type
_entity.pdbx_description
1 polymer ?
#
loop_
_entity_poly.entity_id
_entity_poly.type
_entity_poly.pdbx_seq_one_letter_code
_entity_poly.pdbx_strand_id
1 'polypeptide(L)'
;MTITHENNSTIGLVELPQLKLSDPDDNDYYSLRKYEPIISKQVLISHLQAGGFKTKFINLRDGDYTENYGKKIWRGIELTKNYIGLQIESIDPESCEIWCITVNFTLYREIAMMLLKHLASTGKPVVVGGSDAFAEPQAYLRNGATVVVKDKSGAANWSLFNYLLGKGPKEALTGVVFADGTQYPKQKTPLDPEEWPLPSVELAKQCLGKQSFCYFSHIGNATERNYTQIGFD
;
A
#
# COMPACT_ATOMS: atom_id res chain seq x y z
N MET A 1 22.37 33.45 -5.69
CA MET A 1 22.26 32.21 -4.88
C MET A 1 20.94 31.57 -5.22
N THR A 2 20.96 30.54 -6.06
CA THR A 2 19.77 29.78 -6.40
C THR A 2 19.54 28.81 -5.25
N ILE A 3 18.51 29.05 -4.44
CA ILE A 3 18.05 28.06 -3.47
C ILE A 3 17.53 26.91 -4.31
N THR A 4 18.35 25.87 -4.47
CA THR A 4 17.87 24.58 -4.95
C THR A 4 16.91 24.08 -3.89
N HIS A 5 15.61 24.30 -4.09
CA HIS A 5 14.62 23.46 -3.45
C HIS A 5 14.98 22.04 -3.86
N GLU A 6 15.58 21.27 -2.95
CA GLU A 6 15.52 19.82 -3.01
C GLU A 6 14.02 19.49 -2.87
N ASN A 7 13.29 19.58 -3.98
CA ASN A 7 11.89 19.17 -4.05
C ASN A 7 11.88 17.72 -3.61
N ASN A 8 11.43 17.50 -2.36
CA ASN A 8 11.42 16.22 -1.69
C ASN A 8 10.39 15.34 -2.41
N SER A 9 10.76 14.81 -3.58
CA SER A 9 9.92 14.04 -4.51
C SER A 9 9.61 12.64 -3.96
N THR A 10 9.30 12.57 -2.67
CA THR A 10 9.06 11.35 -1.93
C THR A 10 7.62 10.93 -2.16
N ILE A 11 7.46 9.69 -2.61
CA ILE A 11 6.17 9.01 -2.72
C ILE A 11 5.92 8.28 -1.39
N GLY A 12 4.85 8.64 -0.70
CA GLY A 12 4.40 7.97 0.51
C GLY A 12 3.53 6.76 0.15
N LEU A 13 3.77 5.61 0.77
CA LEU A 13 2.96 4.42 0.61
C LEU A 13 2.46 3.99 1.99
N VAL A 14 1.15 3.87 2.12
CA VAL A 14 0.52 3.58 3.41
C VAL A 14 -0.18 2.21 3.35
N GLU A 15 0.15 1.35 4.31
CA GLU A 15 -0.67 0.19 4.60
C GLU A 15 -1.74 0.57 5.63
N LEU A 16 -2.99 0.17 5.38
CA LEU A 16 -4.13 0.49 6.25
C LEU A 16 -3.98 -0.15 7.64
N PRO A 17 -4.57 0.47 8.69
CA PRO A 17 -4.69 -0.19 9.98
C PRO A 17 -5.61 -1.41 9.85
N GLN A 18 -5.58 -2.28 10.85
CA GLN A 18 -6.33 -3.52 10.81
C GLN A 18 -7.80 -3.26 11.12
N LEU A 19 -8.69 -3.94 10.40
CA LEU A 19 -10.11 -3.96 10.73
C LEU A 19 -10.34 -4.89 11.93
N LYS A 20 -11.16 -4.46 12.89
CA LYS A 20 -11.78 -5.30 13.93
C LYS A 20 -13.30 -5.17 13.80
N LEU A 21 -14.02 -6.29 13.75
CA LEU A 21 -15.48 -6.30 13.72
C LEU A 21 -15.98 -7.11 14.92
N SER A 22 -16.28 -6.42 16.02
CA SER A 22 -16.69 -7.06 17.28
C SER A 22 -18.21 -7.14 17.40
N ASP A 23 -18.75 -8.24 17.94
CA ASP A 23 -20.13 -8.28 18.47
C ASP A 23 -20.20 -7.67 19.89
N PRO A 24 -21.38 -7.63 20.54
CA PRO A 24 -21.51 -7.11 21.91
C PRO A 24 -20.73 -7.88 22.98
N ASP A 25 -20.33 -9.13 22.71
CA ASP A 25 -19.52 -9.96 23.60
C ASP A 25 -18.01 -9.82 23.31
N ASP A 26 -17.64 -8.86 22.44
CA ASP A 26 -16.29 -8.60 21.91
C ASP A 26 -15.66 -9.76 21.11
N ASN A 27 -16.47 -10.68 20.59
CA ASN A 27 -15.98 -11.67 19.63
C ASN A 27 -15.65 -10.97 18.31
N ASP A 28 -14.41 -11.12 17.84
CA ASP A 28 -13.97 -10.56 16.55
C ASP A 28 -14.37 -11.49 15.39
N TYR A 29 -15.16 -10.96 14.47
CA TYR A 29 -15.60 -11.64 13.25
C TYR A 29 -14.62 -11.46 12.09
N TYR A 30 -13.47 -10.84 12.35
CA TYR A 30 -12.40 -10.67 11.37
C TYR A 30 -11.06 -11.17 11.93
N SER A 31 -10.29 -11.91 11.14
CA SER A 31 -8.94 -12.35 11.55
C SER A 31 -7.99 -11.15 11.52
N LEU A 32 -7.51 -10.70 12.69
CA LEU A 32 -6.50 -9.64 12.78
C LEU A 32 -5.24 -10.01 11.99
N ARG A 33 -4.95 -9.23 10.94
CA ARG A 33 -3.85 -9.47 9.98
C ARG A 33 -2.52 -8.83 10.39
N LYS A 34 -2.31 -8.58 11.69
CA LYS A 34 -1.16 -7.81 12.22
C LYS A 34 0.19 -8.33 11.72
N TYR A 35 0.30 -9.65 11.61
CA TYR A 35 1.54 -10.34 11.29
C TYR A 35 1.60 -10.88 9.87
N GLU A 36 0.57 -10.60 9.05
CA GLU A 36 0.55 -11.03 7.66
C GLU A 36 1.51 -10.22 6.79
N PRO A 37 2.17 -10.86 5.81
CA PRO A 37 2.99 -10.15 4.83
C PRO A 37 2.21 -9.11 4.01
N ILE A 38 2.89 -8.03 3.63
CA ILE A 38 2.39 -6.93 2.80
C ILE A 38 3.10 -6.94 1.44
N ILE A 39 3.04 -8.08 0.74
CA ILE A 39 3.81 -8.34 -0.49
C ILE A 39 3.53 -7.32 -1.59
N SER A 40 2.27 -6.88 -1.74
CA SER A 40 1.92 -5.88 -2.76
C SER A 40 2.66 -4.55 -2.59
N LYS A 41 2.91 -4.12 -1.33
CA LYS A 41 3.70 -2.92 -1.04
C LYS A 41 5.17 -3.15 -1.32
N GLN A 42 5.70 -4.31 -0.94
CA GLN A 42 7.08 -4.69 -1.26
C GLN A 42 7.34 -4.54 -2.76
N VAL A 43 6.52 -5.17 -3.60
CA VAL A 43 6.65 -5.13 -5.07
C VAL A 43 6.54 -3.69 -5.60
N LEU A 44 5.53 -2.94 -5.16
CA LEU A 44 5.34 -1.56 -5.63
C LEU A 44 6.52 -0.67 -5.23
N ILE A 45 7.00 -0.75 -3.99
CA ILE A 45 8.13 0.07 -3.52
C ILE A 45 9.40 -0.27 -4.30
N SER A 46 9.71 -1.56 -4.49
CA SER A 46 10.86 -1.98 -5.29
C SER A 46 10.79 -1.47 -6.72
N HIS A 47 9.60 -1.55 -7.33
CA HIS A 47 9.38 -1.04 -8.67
C HIS A 47 9.61 0.47 -8.74
N LEU A 48 9.09 1.25 -7.78
CA LEU A 48 9.31 2.70 -7.73
C LEU A 48 10.79 3.07 -7.50
N GLN A 49 11.46 2.37 -6.58
CA GLN A 49 12.88 2.62 -6.31
C GLN A 49 13.76 2.32 -7.54
N ALA A 50 13.47 1.24 -8.27
CA ALA A 50 14.14 0.94 -9.55
C ALA A 50 13.90 2.00 -10.62
N GLY A 51 12.75 2.68 -10.58
CA GLY A 51 12.44 3.83 -11.43
C GLY A 51 13.13 5.15 -10.99
N GLY A 52 13.95 5.12 -9.93
CA GLY A 52 14.64 6.29 -9.39
C GLY A 52 13.78 7.18 -8.48
N PHE A 53 12.63 6.69 -8.02
CA PHE A 53 11.77 7.43 -7.10
C PHE A 53 12.19 7.21 -5.64
N LYS A 54 12.15 8.29 -4.85
CA LYS A 54 12.29 8.20 -3.39
C LYS A 54 10.95 7.77 -2.80
N THR A 55 10.97 6.80 -1.88
CA THR A 55 9.76 6.22 -1.29
C THR A 55 9.81 6.28 0.24
N LYS A 56 8.66 6.51 0.88
CA LYS A 56 8.46 6.41 2.32
C LYS A 56 7.34 5.40 2.59
N PHE A 57 7.62 4.33 3.31
CA PHE A 57 6.61 3.35 3.69
C PHE A 57 6.11 3.62 5.12
N ILE A 58 4.80 3.64 5.30
CA ILE A 58 4.13 3.77 6.60
C ILE A 58 3.20 2.58 6.78
N ASN A 59 3.47 1.77 7.79
CA ASN A 59 2.64 0.63 8.14
C ASN A 59 1.73 0.98 9.31
N LEU A 60 0.46 1.34 9.05
CA LEU A 60 -0.48 1.66 10.13
C LEU A 60 -0.90 0.42 10.93
N ARG A 61 -0.46 -0.79 10.58
CA ARG A 61 -0.67 -1.99 11.42
C ARG A 61 0.25 -2.02 12.65
N ASP A 62 1.33 -1.23 12.65
CA ASP A 62 2.38 -1.25 13.69
C ASP A 62 2.00 -0.45 14.95
N GLY A 63 0.81 -0.71 15.47
CA GLY A 63 0.34 -0.15 16.73
C GLY A 63 -0.76 -0.99 17.36
N ASP A 64 -1.33 -0.46 18.44
CA ASP A 64 -2.41 -1.05 19.23
C ASP A 64 -3.52 -0.02 19.55
N TYR A 65 -3.43 1.20 19.00
CA TYR A 65 -4.49 2.18 19.07
C TYR A 65 -5.77 1.63 18.46
N THR A 66 -6.90 1.82 19.14
CA THR A 66 -8.22 1.38 18.68
C THR A 66 -9.11 2.58 18.49
N GLU A 67 -9.68 2.72 17.29
CA GLU A 67 -10.67 3.76 16.96
C GLU A 67 -12.00 3.13 16.61
N ASN A 68 -13.09 3.67 17.16
CA ASN A 68 -14.42 3.31 16.71
C ASN A 68 -14.86 4.22 15.57
N TYR A 69 -15.23 3.64 14.43
CA TYR A 69 -15.69 4.43 13.27
C TYR A 69 -17.12 4.09 12.84
N GLY A 70 -17.86 3.37 13.69
CA GLY A 70 -19.28 3.16 13.51
C GLY A 70 -19.75 1.76 13.88
N LYS A 71 -20.97 1.45 13.41
CA LYS A 71 -21.69 0.21 13.69
C LYS A 71 -22.38 -0.32 12.45
N LYS A 72 -22.63 -1.63 12.41
CA LYS A 72 -23.41 -2.28 11.34
C LYS A 72 -24.24 -3.42 11.90
N ILE A 73 -25.54 -3.42 11.60
CA ILE A 73 -26.39 -4.58 11.88
C ILE A 73 -26.15 -5.64 10.80
N TRP A 74 -25.78 -6.86 11.21
CA TRP A 74 -25.64 -8.01 10.34
C TRP A 74 -26.35 -9.21 10.96
N ARG A 75 -27.34 -9.77 10.24
CA ARG A 75 -28.17 -10.91 10.71
C ARG A 75 -28.76 -10.72 12.12
N GLY A 76 -29.14 -9.48 12.46
CA GLY A 76 -29.70 -9.14 13.77
C GLY A 76 -28.67 -8.89 14.88
N ILE A 77 -27.38 -9.03 14.59
CA ILE A 77 -26.29 -8.72 15.52
C ILE A 77 -25.78 -7.31 15.20
N GLU A 78 -25.68 -6.44 16.21
CA GLU A 78 -25.02 -5.14 16.07
C GLU A 78 -23.50 -5.35 16.16
N LEU A 79 -22.81 -5.19 15.04
CA LEU A 79 -21.36 -5.24 14.98
C LEU A 79 -20.77 -3.85 15.16
N THR A 80 -19.81 -3.75 16.07
CA THR A 80 -18.98 -2.57 16.31
C THR A 80 -17.79 -2.59 15.36
N LYS A 81 -17.58 -1.49 14.65
CA LYS A 81 -16.51 -1.36 13.66
C LYS A 81 -15.38 -0.56 14.26
N ASN A 82 -14.24 -1.21 14.44
CA ASN A 82 -13.03 -0.55 14.91
C ASN A 82 -11.89 -0.74 13.91
N TYR A 83 -10.93 0.18 13.91
CA TYR A 83 -9.61 -0.14 13.39
C TYR A 83 -8.59 -0.25 14.52
N ILE A 84 -7.60 -1.13 14.37
CA ILE A 84 -6.49 -1.32 15.31
C ILE A 84 -5.17 -1.05 14.60
N GLY A 85 -4.31 -0.23 15.21
CA GLY A 85 -3.01 0.09 14.62
C GLY A 85 -2.43 1.39 15.15
N LEU A 86 -1.92 2.21 14.24
CA LEU A 86 -1.59 3.60 14.50
C LEU A 86 -2.77 4.50 14.13
N GLN A 87 -2.86 5.67 14.78
CA GLN A 87 -3.84 6.71 14.42
C GLN A 87 -3.61 7.18 12.99
N ILE A 88 -4.67 7.29 12.19
CA ILE A 88 -4.60 7.78 10.81
C ILE A 88 -4.05 9.21 10.79
N GLU A 89 -4.50 10.02 11.74
CA GLU A 89 -4.18 11.42 11.93
C GLU A 89 -2.71 11.65 12.34
N SER A 90 -2.01 10.60 12.79
CA SER A 90 -0.59 10.69 13.13
C SER A 90 0.33 10.84 11.91
N ILE A 91 -0.18 10.56 10.70
CA ILE A 91 0.57 10.78 9.46
C ILE A 91 0.54 12.27 9.13
N ASP A 92 1.69 12.91 8.97
CA ASP A 92 1.74 14.26 8.39
C ASP A 92 1.46 14.20 6.86
N PRO A 93 0.32 14.73 6.38
CA PRO A 93 -0.04 14.70 4.96
C PRO A 93 0.89 15.55 4.07
N GLU A 94 1.64 16.50 4.63
CA GLU A 94 2.60 17.31 3.88
C GLU A 94 3.97 16.62 3.71
N SER A 95 4.21 15.53 4.44
CA SER A 95 5.52 14.87 4.45
C SER A 95 5.92 14.15 3.16
N CYS A 96 5.01 14.04 2.18
CA CYS A 96 5.24 13.44 0.86
C CYS A 96 4.56 14.27 -0.24
N GLU A 97 5.08 14.18 -1.47
CA GLU A 97 4.50 14.88 -2.62
C GLU A 97 3.31 14.13 -3.22
N ILE A 98 3.31 12.80 -3.11
CA ILE A 98 2.24 11.93 -3.59
C ILE A 98 2.03 10.82 -2.56
N TRP A 99 0.78 10.46 -2.32
CA TRP A 99 0.40 9.37 -1.43
C TRP A 99 -0.19 8.18 -2.18
N CYS A 100 0.08 6.96 -1.71
CA CYS A 100 -0.44 5.73 -2.26
C CYS A 100 -1.20 4.94 -1.20
N ILE A 101 -2.44 4.56 -1.51
CA ILE A 101 -3.27 3.67 -0.69
C ILE A 101 -3.59 2.42 -1.53
N THR A 102 -3.52 1.24 -0.92
CA THR A 102 -3.96 -0.02 -1.56
C THR A 102 -5.17 -0.57 -0.83
N VAL A 103 -6.25 -0.87 -1.55
CA VAL A 103 -7.47 -1.43 -0.98
C VAL A 103 -7.93 -2.63 -1.79
N ASN A 104 -7.79 -3.83 -1.20
CA ASN A 104 -8.12 -5.09 -1.87
C ASN A 104 -9.51 -5.63 -1.51
N PHE A 105 -10.03 -5.30 -0.33
CA PHE A 105 -11.30 -5.81 0.15
C PHE A 105 -12.24 -4.67 0.52
N THR A 106 -13.50 -4.79 0.11
CA THR A 106 -14.56 -3.79 0.38
C THR A 106 -14.73 -3.50 1.87
N LEU A 107 -14.44 -4.47 2.75
CA LEU A 107 -14.50 -4.30 4.20
C LEU A 107 -13.57 -3.18 4.72
N TYR A 108 -12.47 -2.89 4.02
CA TYR A 108 -11.55 -1.81 4.38
C TYR A 108 -11.92 -0.45 3.78
N ARG A 109 -12.95 -0.38 2.92
CA ARG A 109 -13.25 0.82 2.14
C ARG A 109 -13.44 2.04 3.02
N GLU A 110 -14.18 1.92 4.13
CA GLU A 110 -14.43 3.06 5.03
C GLU A 110 -13.17 3.53 5.75
N ILE A 111 -12.33 2.62 6.26
CA ILE A 111 -11.01 2.96 6.83
C ILE A 111 -10.14 3.64 5.76
N ALA A 112 -10.16 3.13 4.53
CA ALA A 112 -9.44 3.73 3.42
C ALA A 112 -9.97 5.13 3.07
N MET A 113 -11.28 5.38 3.21
CA MET A 113 -11.87 6.72 3.03
C MET A 113 -11.41 7.69 4.12
N MET A 114 -11.30 7.24 5.37
CA MET A 114 -10.77 8.06 6.47
C MET A 114 -9.32 8.48 6.17
N LEU A 115 -8.46 7.52 5.83
CA LEU A 115 -7.07 7.79 5.45
C LEU A 115 -6.98 8.68 4.20
N LEU A 116 -7.79 8.40 3.17
CA LEU A 116 -7.81 9.19 1.93
C LEU A 116 -8.14 10.65 2.22
N LYS A 117 -9.20 10.92 3.00
CA LYS A 117 -9.59 12.29 3.37
C LYS A 117 -8.49 13.01 4.13
N HIS A 118 -7.85 12.31 5.07
CA HIS A 118 -6.72 12.85 5.81
C HIS A 118 -5.54 13.22 4.90
N LEU A 119 -5.10 12.30 4.05
CA LEU A 119 -3.97 12.52 3.13
C LEU A 119 -4.26 13.57 2.05
N ALA A 120 -5.50 13.67 1.58
CA ALA A 120 -5.92 14.64 0.57
C ALA A 120 -6.18 16.04 1.16
N SER A 121 -6.19 16.20 2.48
CA SER A 121 -6.59 17.45 3.17
C SER A 121 -5.72 18.67 2.82
N THR A 122 -4.48 18.44 2.40
CA THR A 122 -3.51 19.48 2.01
C THR A 122 -3.37 19.64 0.49
N GLY A 123 -4.23 18.98 -0.28
CA GLY A 123 -4.23 19.04 -1.75
C GLY A 123 -3.14 18.22 -2.43
N LYS A 124 -2.33 17.46 -1.68
CA LYS A 124 -1.36 16.52 -2.25
C LYS A 124 -2.07 15.38 -3.01
N PRO A 125 -1.59 14.98 -4.20
CA PRO A 125 -2.20 13.89 -4.94
C PRO A 125 -2.25 12.57 -4.16
N VAL A 126 -3.40 11.91 -4.16
CA VAL A 126 -3.57 10.57 -3.58
C VAL A 126 -3.94 9.58 -4.69
N VAL A 127 -3.06 8.60 -4.88
CA VAL A 127 -3.20 7.44 -5.77
C VAL A 127 -3.83 6.30 -5.00
N VAL A 128 -4.91 5.73 -5.52
CA VAL A 128 -5.54 4.55 -4.92
C VAL A 128 -5.46 3.37 -5.90
N GLY A 129 -5.01 2.21 -5.41
CA GLY A 129 -5.01 0.96 -6.16
C GLY A 129 -5.57 -0.21 -5.35
N GLY A 130 -5.51 -1.41 -5.91
CA GLY A 130 -6.01 -2.64 -5.29
C GLY A 130 -7.35 -3.09 -5.86
N SER A 131 -7.73 -4.34 -5.56
CA SER A 131 -8.89 -4.98 -6.19
C SER A 131 -10.23 -4.27 -5.95
N ASP A 132 -10.43 -3.66 -4.77
CA ASP A 132 -11.67 -2.94 -4.46
C ASP A 132 -11.73 -1.62 -5.24
N ALA A 133 -10.63 -0.85 -5.25
CA ALA A 133 -10.52 0.38 -6.02
C ALA A 133 -10.62 0.15 -7.53
N PHE A 134 -10.07 -0.97 -8.02
CA PHE A 134 -10.22 -1.38 -9.42
C PHE A 134 -11.70 -1.59 -9.79
N ALA A 135 -12.46 -2.26 -8.93
CA ALA A 135 -13.86 -2.60 -9.15
C ALA A 135 -14.77 -1.38 -9.01
N GLU A 136 -14.54 -0.55 -7.98
CA GLU A 136 -15.38 0.59 -7.60
C GLU A 136 -14.58 1.91 -7.57
N PRO A 137 -13.97 2.36 -8.68
CA PRO A 137 -13.08 3.52 -8.70
C PRO A 137 -13.77 4.82 -8.26
N GLN A 138 -15.06 4.95 -8.58
CA GLN A 138 -15.85 6.15 -8.28
C GLN A 138 -16.02 6.37 -6.77
N ALA A 139 -16.01 5.31 -5.96
CA ALA A 139 -16.06 5.45 -4.50
C ALA A 139 -14.86 6.25 -3.97
N TYR A 140 -13.69 6.09 -4.59
CA TYR A 140 -12.45 6.75 -4.18
C TYR A 140 -12.29 8.13 -4.81
N LEU A 141 -12.53 8.25 -6.12
CA LEU A 141 -12.39 9.53 -6.84
C LEU A 141 -13.29 10.62 -6.27
N ARG A 142 -14.55 10.29 -5.94
CA ARG A 142 -15.51 11.23 -5.33
C ARG A 142 -15.15 11.64 -3.90
N ASN A 143 -14.21 10.94 -3.25
CA ASN A 143 -13.78 11.20 -1.88
C ASN A 143 -12.35 11.76 -1.80
N GLY A 144 -11.83 12.30 -2.91
CA GLY A 144 -10.56 13.04 -2.92
C GLY A 144 -9.37 12.26 -3.49
N ALA A 145 -9.56 11.05 -4.01
CA ALA A 145 -8.49 10.39 -4.77
C ALA A 145 -8.26 11.15 -6.08
N THR A 146 -7.02 11.47 -6.38
CA THR A 146 -6.64 12.13 -7.64
C THR A 146 -6.74 11.16 -8.81
N VAL A 147 -6.39 9.91 -8.56
CA VAL A 147 -6.33 8.86 -9.58
C VAL A 147 -6.53 7.49 -8.95
N VAL A 148 -7.24 6.63 -9.67
CA VAL A 148 -7.36 5.20 -9.36
C VAL A 148 -6.60 4.39 -10.39
N VAL A 149 -5.73 3.50 -9.91
CA VAL A 149 -4.98 2.56 -10.75
C VAL A 149 -5.89 1.37 -11.09
N LYS A 150 -6.15 1.20 -12.38
CA LYS A 150 -6.86 0.08 -12.98
C LYS A 150 -5.92 -0.90 -13.69
N ASP A 151 -4.65 -0.89 -13.32
CA ASP A 151 -3.67 -1.86 -13.78
C ASP A 151 -3.22 -2.76 -12.63
N LYS A 152 -3.14 -4.06 -12.89
CA LYS A 152 -2.61 -5.06 -11.95
C LYS A 152 -1.19 -5.49 -12.31
N SER A 153 -0.66 -4.96 -13.40
CA SER A 153 0.55 -5.43 -14.04
C SER A 153 1.80 -4.66 -13.66
N GLY A 154 1.64 -3.51 -12.98
CA GLY A 154 2.72 -2.60 -12.62
C GLY A 154 3.12 -1.62 -13.74
N ALA A 155 2.54 -1.75 -14.94
CA ALA A 155 2.87 -0.94 -16.10
C ALA A 155 2.52 0.54 -15.90
N ALA A 156 1.56 0.85 -15.03
CA ALA A 156 1.18 2.22 -14.70
C ALA A 156 2.19 2.93 -13.79
N ASN A 157 3.04 2.20 -13.06
CA ASN A 157 3.80 2.75 -11.94
C ASN A 157 4.66 3.95 -12.37
N TRP A 158 5.63 3.76 -13.26
CA TRP A 158 6.58 4.83 -13.58
C TRP A 158 5.96 5.99 -14.36
N SER A 159 5.12 5.70 -15.35
CA SER A 159 4.49 6.74 -16.17
C SER A 159 3.56 7.61 -15.35
N LEU A 160 2.78 7.01 -14.44
CA LEU A 160 1.88 7.74 -13.55
C LEU A 160 2.64 8.68 -12.61
N PHE A 161 3.65 8.20 -11.89
CA PHE A 161 4.33 9.04 -10.91
C PHE A 161 5.20 10.12 -11.57
N ASN A 162 5.77 9.87 -12.76
CA ASN A 162 6.43 10.93 -13.53
C ASN A 162 5.44 12.02 -13.97
N TYR A 163 4.25 11.64 -14.42
CA TYR A 163 3.18 12.57 -14.78
C TYR A 163 2.74 13.42 -13.58
N LEU A 164 2.45 12.79 -12.44
CA LEU A 164 1.99 13.48 -11.22
C LEU A 164 3.07 14.40 -10.63
N LEU A 165 4.36 14.06 -10.76
CA LEU A 165 5.46 14.92 -10.31
C LEU A 165 5.81 16.04 -11.32
N GLY A 166 5.05 16.20 -12.42
CA GLY A 166 5.31 17.21 -13.44
C GLY A 166 6.61 17.00 -14.22
N LYS A 167 7.23 15.81 -14.14
CA LYS A 167 8.45 15.47 -14.88
C LYS A 167 8.18 15.12 -16.35
N GLY A 168 6.90 15.06 -16.73
CA GLY A 168 6.44 14.58 -18.02
C GLY A 168 6.51 13.04 -18.12
N PRO A 169 5.51 12.39 -18.73
CA PRO A 169 5.55 10.94 -18.91
C PRO A 169 6.67 10.56 -19.89
N LYS A 170 7.70 9.84 -19.41
CA LYS A 170 8.69 9.18 -20.30
C LYS A 170 8.04 8.10 -21.19
N GLU A 171 6.90 7.58 -20.75
CA GLU A 171 6.10 6.55 -21.41
C GLU A 171 4.62 6.92 -21.30
N ALA A 172 3.79 6.48 -22.26
CA ALA A 172 2.36 6.74 -22.23
C ALA A 172 1.68 6.26 -20.94
N LEU A 173 0.74 7.07 -20.43
CA LEU A 173 -0.13 6.68 -19.32
C LEU A 173 -0.99 5.48 -19.75
N THR A 174 -1.19 4.53 -18.83
CA THR A 174 -1.94 3.30 -19.08
C THR A 174 -2.63 2.84 -17.81
N GLY A 175 -3.82 2.26 -17.95
CA GLY A 175 -4.54 1.60 -16.86
C GLY A 175 -4.83 2.48 -15.65
N VAL A 176 -5.25 3.72 -15.86
CA VAL A 176 -5.60 4.67 -14.78
C VAL A 176 -6.88 5.44 -15.11
N VAL A 177 -7.58 5.89 -14.07
CA VAL A 177 -8.74 6.78 -14.16
C VAL A 177 -8.52 7.95 -13.22
N PHE A 178 -8.57 9.18 -13.73
CA PHE A 178 -8.39 10.42 -12.98
C PHE A 178 -9.74 10.95 -12.45
N ALA A 179 -9.66 11.84 -11.46
CA ALA A 179 -10.84 12.45 -10.83
C ALA A 179 -11.68 13.31 -11.78
N ASP A 180 -11.07 13.87 -12.82
CA ASP A 180 -11.74 14.62 -13.89
C ASP A 180 -12.49 13.71 -14.89
N GLY A 181 -12.42 12.39 -14.71
CA GLY A 181 -13.02 11.40 -15.61
C GLY A 181 -12.10 10.96 -16.75
N THR A 182 -10.92 11.58 -16.91
CA THR A 182 -9.93 11.17 -17.91
C THR A 182 -9.49 9.74 -17.63
N GLN A 183 -9.59 8.86 -18.63
CA GLN A 183 -9.24 7.46 -18.50
C GLN A 183 -8.23 7.03 -19.56
N TYR A 184 -7.21 6.31 -19.11
CA TYR A 184 -6.24 5.66 -19.96
C TYR A 184 -6.46 4.15 -19.86
N PRO A 185 -6.92 3.47 -20.92
CA PRO A 185 -7.12 2.03 -20.89
C PRO A 185 -5.78 1.30 -20.73
N LYS A 186 -5.83 0.04 -20.29
CA LYS A 186 -4.64 -0.79 -20.19
C LYS A 186 -4.14 -1.15 -21.59
N GLN A 187 -2.89 -0.80 -21.91
CA GLN A 187 -2.29 -1.09 -23.21
C GLN A 187 -1.10 -2.08 -23.13
N LYS A 188 -0.48 -2.21 -21.95
CA LYS A 188 0.73 -3.04 -21.77
C LYS A 188 0.41 -4.41 -21.16
N THR A 189 1.16 -5.42 -21.60
CA THR A 189 1.22 -6.74 -20.97
C THR A 189 1.90 -6.63 -19.60
N PRO A 190 1.49 -7.41 -18.58
CA PRO A 190 2.27 -7.53 -17.35
C PRO A 190 3.72 -7.90 -17.61
N LEU A 191 4.61 -7.36 -16.78
CA LEU A 191 5.97 -7.87 -16.65
C LEU A 191 5.89 -9.30 -16.11
N ASP A 192 6.76 -10.17 -16.63
CA ASP A 192 6.92 -11.49 -16.04
C ASP A 192 7.51 -11.36 -14.62
N PRO A 193 7.14 -12.22 -13.65
CA PRO A 193 7.64 -12.11 -12.28
C PRO A 193 9.17 -12.10 -12.16
N GLU A 194 9.87 -12.73 -13.11
CA GLU A 194 11.34 -12.76 -13.19
C GLU A 194 11.95 -11.40 -13.55
N GLU A 195 11.18 -10.52 -14.19
CA GLU A 195 11.59 -9.17 -14.58
C GLU A 195 11.31 -8.14 -13.48
N TRP A 196 10.67 -8.55 -12.38
CA TRP A 196 10.31 -7.64 -11.31
C TRP A 196 11.55 -7.20 -10.52
N PRO A 197 11.73 -5.90 -10.26
CA PRO A 197 12.82 -5.43 -9.41
C PRO A 197 12.77 -6.08 -8.03
N LEU A 198 13.91 -6.62 -7.60
CA LEU A 198 14.03 -7.24 -6.29
C LEU A 198 14.03 -6.17 -5.18
N PRO A 199 13.36 -6.41 -4.04
CA PRO A 199 13.43 -5.52 -2.89
C PRO A 199 14.81 -5.56 -2.23
N SER A 200 15.17 -4.45 -1.58
CA SER A 200 16.24 -4.51 -0.59
C SER A 200 15.86 -5.41 0.60
N VAL A 201 16.85 -5.91 1.33
CA VAL A 201 16.62 -6.75 2.51
C VAL A 201 15.83 -5.99 3.58
N GLU A 202 16.09 -4.69 3.74
CA GLU A 202 15.40 -3.82 4.69
C GLU A 202 13.92 -3.68 4.35
N LEU A 203 13.60 -3.47 3.06
CA LEU A 203 12.23 -3.38 2.58
C LEU A 203 11.50 -4.72 2.74
N ALA A 204 12.16 -5.83 2.42
CA ALA A 204 11.59 -7.16 2.63
C ALA A 204 11.28 -7.40 4.11
N LYS A 205 12.19 -7.04 5.03
CA LYS A 205 11.95 -7.13 6.49
C LYS A 205 10.75 -6.32 6.95
N GLN A 206 10.56 -5.12 6.41
CA GLN A 206 9.40 -4.28 6.71
C GLN A 206 8.07 -4.89 6.22
N CYS A 207 8.10 -5.71 5.16
CA CYS A 207 6.90 -6.24 4.53
C CYS A 207 6.59 -7.70 4.87
N LEU A 208 7.52 -8.50 5.40
CA LEU A 208 7.31 -9.94 5.63
C LEU A 208 6.42 -10.29 6.84
N GLY A 209 6.13 -9.33 7.72
CA GLY A 209 5.45 -9.57 8.98
C GLY A 209 6.29 -10.41 9.95
N LYS A 210 5.94 -10.40 11.25
CA LYS A 210 6.74 -11.09 12.29
C LYS A 210 6.58 -12.62 12.28
N GLN A 211 5.52 -13.16 11.66
CA GLN A 211 5.31 -14.61 11.58
C GLN A 211 6.20 -15.30 10.53
N SER A 212 6.48 -14.64 9.41
CA SER A 212 7.28 -15.23 8.31
C SER A 212 8.79 -15.12 8.57
N PHE A 213 9.25 -14.09 9.29
CA PHE A 213 10.68 -13.87 9.52
C PHE A 213 11.32 -14.96 10.39
N CYS A 214 10.59 -15.53 11.36
CA CYS A 214 11.06 -16.70 12.13
C CYS A 214 11.28 -17.94 11.24
N TYR A 215 10.53 -18.08 10.15
CA TYR A 215 10.70 -19.20 9.22
C TYR A 215 11.93 -18.98 8.31
N PHE A 216 12.12 -17.76 7.80
CA PHE A 216 13.29 -17.44 6.96
C PHE A 216 14.61 -17.42 7.73
N SER A 217 14.62 -16.98 8.99
CA SER A 217 15.83 -17.00 9.84
C SER A 217 16.25 -18.42 10.25
N HIS A 218 15.33 -19.38 10.27
CA HIS A 218 15.64 -20.80 10.49
C HIS A 218 16.19 -21.48 9.23
N ILE A 219 15.81 -21.04 8.03
CA ILE A 219 16.38 -21.55 6.78
C ILE A 219 17.80 -21.00 6.55
N GLY A 220 18.05 -19.71 6.84
CA GLY A 220 19.38 -19.10 6.73
C GLY A 220 20.42 -19.68 7.71
N ASN A 221 20.00 -20.07 8.92
CA ASN A 221 20.88 -20.74 9.91
C ASN A 221 21.05 -22.24 9.65
N ALA A 222 20.18 -22.87 8.86
CA ALA A 222 20.32 -24.28 8.48
C ALA A 222 21.33 -24.49 7.33
N THR A 223 21.54 -23.47 6.50
CA THR A 223 22.52 -23.51 5.39
C THR A 223 23.98 -23.32 5.82
N GLU A 224 24.24 -22.75 7.01
CA GLU A 224 25.62 -22.60 7.52
C GLU A 224 26.13 -23.82 8.31
N ARG A 225 25.30 -24.84 8.56
CA ARG A 225 25.71 -26.04 9.34
C ARG A 225 25.97 -27.32 8.54
N ASN A 226 25.80 -27.33 7.22
CA ASN A 226 25.90 -28.55 6.40
C ASN A 226 26.91 -28.51 5.24
N TYR A 227 27.92 -27.62 5.28
CA TYR A 227 29.02 -27.61 4.30
C TYR A 227 30.35 -28.16 4.86
N THR A 228 30.27 -29.17 5.72
CA THR A 228 31.43 -30.03 6.03
C THR A 228 30.99 -31.48 5.92
N GLN A 229 31.65 -32.21 5.00
CA GLN A 229 31.49 -33.63 4.69
C GLN A 229 30.36 -34.03 3.74
N ILE A 230 30.55 -33.77 2.44
CA ILE A 230 30.49 -34.85 1.45
C ILE A 230 31.61 -34.58 0.44
N GLY A 231 32.75 -35.25 0.63
CA GLY A 231 33.83 -35.32 -0.35
C GLY A 231 33.51 -36.41 -1.37
N PHE A 232 33.84 -36.14 -2.63
CA PHE A 232 33.94 -37.14 -3.68
C PHE A 232 35.15 -38.04 -3.40
N ASP A 233 34.88 -39.30 -3.05
CA ASP A 233 35.45 -40.54 -3.60
C ASP A 233 35.01 -41.75 -2.75
#